data_AF-B9TQ82-F1
#
_entry.id   AF-B9TQ82-F1
#
_cell.length_a   1.000
_cell.length_b   1.000
_cell.length_c   1.000
_cell.angle_alpha   90.00
_cell.angle_beta   90.00
_cell.angle_gamma   90.00
#
_symmetry.space_group_name_H-M   'P 1'
#
loop_
_entity.id
_entity.type
_entity.pdbx_description
1 polymer ?
#
loop_
_entity_poly.entity_id
_entity_poly.type
_entity_poly.pdbx_seq_one_letter_code
_entity_poly.pdbx_strand_id
1 'polypeptide(L)'
;MLSADLILVQDVGLGDRGFLMNSEAYASQYIDHHIATHAAFGPVIMVRQNLKQGGGRNPWLAQGCLEGAAAYATDAIQLLVPSKSNDGVMVPDFGASLPSTRRQHEVACPTIQSKPLSLAAGGAATTTFFGLFIADHPAASSDADLAHLDGLPKLQGELAIDTIAAAQSARSLVQAAPLAESGSLDQAAIDTLYPKRMLEERADGKLLSFFVPDGVHNSTSCSRKRNA
;
A
#
# COMPACT_ATOMS: atom_id res chain seq x y z
N MET A 1 -19.68 -21.34 10.56
CA MET A 1 -19.24 -19.95 10.75
C MET A 1 -18.26 -19.64 9.64
N LEU A 2 -18.41 -18.51 8.97
CA LEU A 2 -17.45 -18.06 7.96
C LEU A 2 -16.34 -17.28 8.66
N SER A 3 -15.09 -17.46 8.22
CA SER A 3 -13.96 -16.63 8.67
C SER A 3 -13.66 -15.59 7.60
N ALA A 4 -13.53 -14.33 8.00
CA ALA A 4 -13.15 -13.22 7.13
C ALA A 4 -12.27 -12.24 7.88
N ASP A 5 -11.38 -11.55 7.20
CA ASP A 5 -10.61 -10.43 7.74
C ASP A 5 -10.84 -9.17 6.91
N LEU A 6 -10.38 -8.04 7.44
CA LEU A 6 -10.39 -6.76 6.75
C LEU A 6 -8.95 -6.26 6.59
N ILE A 7 -8.70 -5.56 5.49
CA ILE A 7 -7.43 -4.89 5.23
C ILE A 7 -7.69 -3.39 5.09
N LEU A 8 -7.08 -2.59 5.96
CA LEU A 8 -6.98 -1.14 5.79
C LEU A 8 -5.75 -0.83 4.96
N VAL A 9 -5.94 -0.22 3.79
CA VAL A 9 -4.88 0.34 2.94
C VAL A 9 -4.96 1.86 3.03
N GLN A 10 -3.86 2.52 3.39
CA GLN A 10 -3.80 3.97 3.48
C GLN A 10 -2.45 4.48 2.96
N ASP A 11 -2.47 5.21 1.85
CA ASP A 11 -1.30 5.98 1.41
C ASP A 11 -1.10 7.20 2.33
N VAL A 12 0.16 7.53 2.63
CA VAL A 12 0.51 8.61 3.56
C VAL A 12 1.61 9.49 2.99
N GLY A 13 1.37 10.81 2.96
CA GLY A 13 2.39 11.79 2.54
C GLY A 13 3.08 12.52 3.70
N LEU A 14 2.34 12.78 4.80
CA LEU A 14 2.82 13.51 5.99
C LEU A 14 3.61 14.79 5.68
N GLY A 15 3.21 15.50 4.63
CA GLY A 15 3.91 16.68 4.15
C GLY A 15 2.97 17.81 3.77
N ASP A 16 3.53 19.01 3.68
CA ASP A 16 2.78 20.17 3.18
C ASP A 16 2.39 19.95 1.71
N ARG A 17 1.25 20.53 1.30
CA ARG A 17 0.74 20.37 -0.06
C ARG A 17 1.78 20.69 -1.14
N GLY A 18 2.54 21.77 -1.00
CA GLY A 18 3.57 22.14 -1.99
C GLY A 18 4.71 21.12 -2.10
N PHE A 19 5.05 20.48 -0.98
CA PHE A 19 6.08 19.43 -0.94
C PHE A 19 5.60 18.15 -1.61
N LEU A 20 4.38 17.71 -1.27
CA LEU A 20 3.79 16.50 -1.84
C LEU A 20 3.53 16.62 -3.34
N MET A 21 2.98 17.75 -3.78
CA MET A 21 2.66 17.98 -5.20
C MET A 21 3.88 18.19 -6.08
N ASN A 22 5.08 18.32 -5.51
CA ASN A 22 6.33 18.36 -6.27
C ASN A 22 6.84 16.95 -6.59
N SER A 23 6.81 16.04 -5.61
CA SER A 23 7.13 14.62 -5.81
C SER A 23 6.72 13.80 -4.58
N GLU A 24 5.69 12.97 -4.71
CA GLU A 24 5.26 12.05 -3.64
C GLU A 24 6.30 10.94 -3.37
N ALA A 25 7.01 10.50 -4.42
CA ALA A 25 8.09 9.54 -4.30
C ALA A 25 9.23 10.06 -3.43
N TYR A 26 9.67 11.31 -3.69
CA TYR A 26 10.67 11.98 -2.87
C TYR A 26 10.18 12.19 -1.44
N ALA A 27 8.92 12.59 -1.25
CA ALA A 27 8.35 12.74 0.09
C ALA A 27 8.36 11.43 0.90
N SER A 28 8.05 10.31 0.24
CA SER A 28 8.03 8.97 0.84
C SER A 28 9.42 8.52 1.30
N GLN A 29 10.49 8.89 0.59
CA GLN A 29 11.87 8.56 0.99
C GLN A 29 12.26 9.12 2.37
N TYR A 30 11.59 10.17 2.85
CA TYR A 30 11.81 10.76 4.17
C TYR A 30 10.76 10.35 5.21
N ILE A 31 9.78 9.53 4.84
CA ILE A 31 8.89 8.92 5.81
C ILE A 31 9.63 7.76 6.47
N ASP A 32 9.78 7.82 7.78
CA ASP A 32 10.30 6.71 8.57
C ASP A 32 9.17 5.84 9.11
N HIS A 33 9.19 4.55 8.77
CA HIS A 33 8.29 3.56 9.35
C HIS A 33 8.95 2.93 10.59
N HIS A 34 8.36 3.06 11.77
CA HIS A 34 8.69 2.29 12.97
C HIS A 34 7.55 1.33 13.29
N ILE A 35 7.84 0.05 13.53
CA ILE A 35 6.82 -0.97 13.79
C ILE A 35 7.01 -1.46 15.20
N ALA A 36 6.04 -1.16 16.07
CA ALA A 36 6.03 -1.61 17.45
C ALA A 36 4.93 -2.65 17.65
N THR A 37 5.15 -3.61 18.55
CA THR A 37 4.13 -4.61 18.89
C THR A 37 3.41 -4.21 20.17
N HIS A 38 2.15 -3.82 20.06
CA HIS A 38 1.29 -3.54 21.19
C HIS A 38 0.61 -4.82 21.69
N ALA A 39 0.51 -5.00 23.01
CA ALA A 39 -0.04 -6.22 23.61
C ALA A 39 -1.49 -6.52 23.16
N ALA A 40 -2.33 -5.48 23.01
CA ALA A 40 -3.70 -5.62 22.56
C ALA A 40 -3.85 -5.48 21.03
N PHE A 41 -3.13 -4.52 20.44
CA PHE A 41 -3.35 -4.10 19.04
C PHE A 41 -2.51 -4.91 18.05
N GLY A 42 -1.57 -5.74 18.52
CA GLY A 42 -0.62 -6.41 17.65
C GLY A 42 0.35 -5.41 17.01
N PRO A 43 0.76 -5.59 15.74
CA PRO A 43 1.63 -4.63 15.07
C PRO A 43 0.93 -3.28 14.89
N VAL A 44 1.62 -2.22 15.32
CA VAL A 44 1.27 -0.81 15.10
C VAL A 44 2.33 -0.22 14.19
N ILE A 45 1.90 0.40 13.09
CA ILE A 45 2.79 1.12 12.19
C ILE A 45 2.80 2.58 12.61
N MET A 46 3.98 3.10 12.94
CA MET A 46 4.22 4.51 13.23
C MET A 46 5.01 5.09 12.05
N VAL A 47 4.53 6.18 11.50
CA VAL A 47 5.14 6.86 10.37
C VAL A 47 5.49 8.29 10.72
N ARG A 48 6.73 8.69 10.45
CA ARG A 48 7.25 10.00 10.78
C ARG A 48 7.87 10.65 9.56
N GLN A 49 7.45 11.86 9.22
CA GLN A 49 8.14 12.65 8.20
C GLN A 49 9.43 13.25 8.80
N ASN A 50 10.60 12.73 8.39
CA ASN A 50 11.90 13.16 8.87
C ASN A 50 12.35 14.50 8.31
N LEU A 51 11.90 14.86 7.10
CA LEU A 51 12.16 16.17 6.53
C LEU A 51 11.22 17.20 7.18
N LYS A 52 11.79 18.27 7.74
CA LYS A 52 10.99 19.32 8.39
C LYS A 52 9.98 19.92 7.41
N GLN A 53 8.71 19.90 7.81
CA GLN A 53 7.62 20.56 7.10
C GLN A 53 7.49 22.01 7.59
N GLY A 54 6.54 22.76 7.04
CA GLY A 54 6.26 24.15 7.39
C GLY A 54 6.18 24.38 8.89
N GLY A 55 6.85 25.43 9.36
CA GLY A 55 7.00 25.72 10.79
C GLY A 55 8.05 24.86 11.50
N GLY A 56 8.86 24.07 10.78
CA GLY A 56 9.96 23.29 11.34
C GLY A 56 9.53 21.98 12.01
N ARG A 57 8.30 21.53 11.75
CA ARG A 57 7.68 20.36 12.40
C ARG A 57 8.02 19.05 11.70
N ASN A 58 7.92 17.95 12.44
CA ASN A 58 7.99 16.60 11.91
C ASN A 58 6.66 15.86 12.13
N PRO A 59 5.72 15.92 11.17
CA PRO A 59 4.44 15.24 11.29
C PRO A 59 4.60 13.73 11.48
N TRP A 60 3.70 13.16 12.29
CA TRP A 60 3.73 11.77 12.67
C TRP A 60 2.33 11.18 12.69
N LEU A 61 2.20 9.89 12.38
CA LEU A 61 0.95 9.15 12.40
C LEU A 61 1.19 7.71 12.90
N ALA A 62 0.39 7.23 13.85
CA ALA A 62 0.29 5.81 14.18
C ALA A 62 -0.99 5.20 13.62
N GLN A 63 -0.90 4.01 13.06
CA GLN A 63 -2.03 3.23 12.59
C GLN A 63 -2.00 1.81 13.16
N GLY A 64 -3.18 1.29 13.49
CA GLY A 64 -3.33 -0.05 14.06
C GLY A 64 -4.78 -0.52 14.04
N CYS A 65 -5.05 -1.61 14.75
CA CYS A 65 -6.37 -2.21 14.90
C CYS A 65 -6.68 -2.46 16.38
N LEU A 66 -7.81 -1.95 16.90
CA LEU A 66 -8.13 -2.00 18.33
C LEU A 66 -8.35 -3.43 18.83
N GLU A 67 -8.96 -4.30 18.02
CA GLU A 67 -9.15 -5.72 18.33
C GLU A 67 -7.93 -6.58 17.95
N GLY A 68 -6.89 -5.94 17.41
CA GLY A 68 -5.62 -6.54 17.05
C GLY A 68 -5.44 -6.77 15.55
N ALA A 69 -4.26 -6.43 15.05
CA ALA A 69 -3.80 -6.75 13.71
C ALA A 69 -3.08 -8.11 13.68
N ALA A 70 -3.20 -8.81 12.56
CA ALA A 70 -2.52 -10.09 12.32
C ALA A 70 -1.27 -9.93 11.45
N ALA A 71 -1.27 -8.98 10.53
CA ALA A 71 -0.17 -8.74 9.59
C ALA A 71 -0.16 -7.29 9.10
N TYR A 72 0.95 -6.88 8.49
CA TYR A 72 1.12 -5.51 8.00
C TYR A 72 1.99 -5.41 6.73
N ALA A 73 1.92 -4.27 6.07
CA ALA A 73 2.88 -3.82 5.05
C ALA A 73 3.09 -2.30 5.20
N THR A 74 4.18 -1.76 4.65
CA THR A 74 4.50 -0.33 4.79
C THR A 74 4.68 0.39 3.46
N ASP A 75 4.85 -0.34 2.35
CA ASP A 75 4.97 0.25 1.01
C ASP A 75 4.00 -0.41 0.02
N ALA A 76 3.41 0.39 -0.86
CA ALA A 76 2.40 -0.07 -1.81
C ALA A 76 2.93 -1.14 -2.78
N ILE A 77 4.24 -1.20 -3.05
CA ILE A 77 4.81 -2.26 -3.89
C ILE A 77 4.66 -3.65 -3.27
N GLN A 78 4.50 -3.74 -1.95
CA GLN A 78 4.23 -5.00 -1.24
C GLN A 78 2.77 -5.46 -1.44
N LEU A 79 1.90 -4.54 -1.82
CA LEU A 79 0.47 -4.75 -2.05
C LEU A 79 0.17 -5.02 -3.52
N LEU A 80 0.97 -4.39 -4.38
CA LEU A 80 1.10 -4.68 -5.80
C LEU A 80 1.80 -6.04 -5.96
N VAL A 81 1.13 -7.12 -5.56
CA VAL A 81 1.47 -8.47 -6.01
C VAL A 81 1.66 -8.36 -7.52
N PRO A 82 2.76 -8.85 -8.13
CA PRO A 82 3.00 -8.75 -9.57
C PRO A 82 1.83 -9.39 -10.31
N SER A 83 0.82 -8.56 -10.60
CA SER A 83 -0.53 -9.04 -10.73
C SER A 83 -0.54 -10.01 -11.90
N LYS A 84 -1.12 -11.20 -11.67
CA LYS A 84 -1.20 -12.24 -12.72
C LYS A 84 -1.88 -11.68 -13.98
N SER A 85 -2.72 -10.66 -13.79
CA SER A 85 -3.46 -9.82 -14.74
C SER A 85 -3.31 -8.35 -14.34
N ASN A 86 -3.27 -7.39 -15.26
CA ASN A 86 -3.40 -5.95 -14.94
C ASN A 86 -4.85 -5.63 -14.49
N ASP A 87 -5.38 -6.37 -13.52
CA ASP A 87 -6.77 -6.34 -13.04
C ASP A 87 -7.01 -5.23 -12.00
N GLY A 88 -5.94 -4.59 -11.51
CA GLY A 88 -6.00 -3.50 -10.55
C GLY A 88 -6.25 -3.93 -9.10
N VAL A 89 -6.09 -5.22 -8.78
CA VAL A 89 -6.21 -5.71 -7.41
C VAL A 89 -4.97 -5.33 -6.60
N MET A 90 -5.19 -4.58 -5.51
CA MET A 90 -4.15 -4.02 -4.63
C MET A 90 -3.98 -4.79 -3.32
N VAL A 91 -4.68 -5.90 -3.10
CA VAL A 91 -4.57 -6.66 -1.85
C VAL A 91 -4.26 -8.12 -2.15
N PRO A 92 -3.65 -8.87 -1.22
CA PRO A 92 -3.38 -10.29 -1.42
C PRO A 92 -4.64 -11.08 -1.77
N ASP A 93 -4.45 -12.20 -2.48
CA ASP A 93 -5.51 -13.17 -2.73
C ASP A 93 -6.18 -13.61 -1.42
N PHE A 94 -7.47 -13.96 -1.47
CA PHE A 94 -8.19 -14.42 -0.29
C PHE A 94 -7.45 -15.57 0.41
N GLY A 95 -7.21 -15.42 1.72
CA GLY A 95 -6.48 -16.39 2.53
C GLY A 95 -4.95 -16.18 2.58
N ALA A 96 -4.40 -15.23 1.83
CA ALA A 96 -3.01 -14.81 1.97
C ALA A 96 -2.87 -13.68 3.00
N SER A 97 -1.76 -13.69 3.74
CA SER A 97 -1.43 -12.63 4.70
C SER A 97 -0.52 -11.57 4.08
N LEU A 98 -0.61 -10.34 4.59
CA LEU A 98 0.39 -9.31 4.33
C LEU A 98 1.79 -9.78 4.79
N PRO A 99 2.87 -9.33 4.13
CA PRO A 99 4.22 -9.86 4.35
C PRO A 99 4.82 -9.59 5.74
N SER A 100 4.22 -8.69 6.54
CA SER A 100 4.69 -8.30 7.88
C SER A 100 6.17 -7.90 7.91
N THR A 101 6.58 -7.19 6.87
CA THR A 101 7.96 -6.75 6.67
C THR A 101 7.95 -5.25 6.41
N ARG A 102 8.75 -4.50 7.18
CA ARG A 102 9.02 -3.09 6.93
C ARG A 102 9.80 -2.94 5.61
N ARG A 103 9.23 -2.20 4.66
CA ARG A 103 9.89 -1.75 3.43
C ARG A 103 9.91 -0.23 3.40
N GLN A 104 11.10 0.32 3.19
CA GLN A 104 11.33 1.74 2.99
C GLN A 104 11.63 2.00 1.52
N HIS A 105 10.73 2.72 0.85
CA HIS A 105 10.86 3.01 -0.58
C HIS A 105 10.10 4.30 -0.94
N GLU A 106 9.40 4.31 -2.06
CA GLU A 106 8.89 5.52 -2.72
C GLU A 106 7.36 5.63 -2.67
N VAL A 107 6.64 4.68 -2.05
CA VAL A 107 5.18 4.73 -1.97
C VAL A 107 4.73 4.31 -0.57
N ALA A 108 4.97 5.21 0.40
CA ALA A 108 4.61 5.00 1.80
C ALA A 108 3.11 4.71 1.92
N CYS A 109 2.78 3.47 2.29
CA CYS A 109 1.42 2.96 2.34
C CYS A 109 1.27 1.95 3.50
N PRO A 110 1.20 2.44 4.75
CA PRO A 110 0.84 1.62 5.90
C PRO A 110 -0.44 0.84 5.62
N THR A 111 -0.34 -0.48 5.71
CA THR A 111 -1.44 -1.40 5.44
C THR A 111 -1.54 -2.40 6.58
N ILE A 112 -2.75 -2.59 7.09
CA ILE A 112 -3.01 -3.39 8.29
C ILE A 112 -4.07 -4.42 7.98
N GLN A 113 -3.77 -5.69 8.25
CA GLN A 113 -4.71 -6.80 8.20
C GLN A 113 -5.23 -7.07 9.61
N SER A 114 -6.54 -7.05 9.81
CA SER A 114 -7.16 -7.39 11.09
C SER A 114 -6.92 -8.87 11.44
N LYS A 115 -7.14 -9.24 12.70
CA LYS A 115 -7.36 -10.66 13.02
C LYS A 115 -8.61 -11.19 12.30
N PRO A 116 -8.69 -12.51 12.03
CA PRO A 116 -9.89 -13.10 11.47
C PRO A 116 -11.11 -12.93 12.39
N LEU A 117 -12.22 -12.52 11.79
CA LEU A 117 -13.54 -12.37 12.37
C LEU A 117 -14.38 -13.61 12.07
N SER A 118 -15.12 -14.08 13.07
CA SER A 118 -16.07 -15.19 12.91
C SER A 118 -17.48 -14.66 12.64
N LEU A 119 -18.04 -14.99 11.48
CA LEU A 119 -19.37 -14.59 11.06
C LEU A 119 -20.34 -15.77 11.13
N ALA A 120 -21.39 -15.61 11.94
CA ALA A 120 -22.55 -16.51 11.96
C ALA A 120 -23.54 -16.13 10.84
N ALA A 121 -24.42 -17.05 10.45
CA ALA A 121 -25.48 -16.76 9.48
C ALA A 121 -26.40 -15.66 10.03
N GLY A 122 -26.54 -14.56 9.29
CA GLY A 122 -27.31 -13.38 9.73
C GLY A 122 -26.67 -12.58 10.87
N GLY A 123 -25.47 -12.94 11.31
CA GLY A 123 -24.73 -12.23 12.34
C GLY A 123 -23.86 -11.11 11.76
N ALA A 124 -23.39 -10.23 12.65
CA ALA A 124 -22.40 -9.20 12.34
C ALA A 124 -21.16 -9.39 13.21
N ALA A 125 -20.01 -9.00 12.67
CA ALA A 125 -18.77 -8.84 13.43
C ALA A 125 -18.19 -7.45 13.11
N THR A 126 -17.46 -6.89 14.07
CA THR A 126 -16.89 -5.54 13.96
C THR A 126 -15.42 -5.59 14.32
N THR A 127 -14.64 -4.81 13.60
CA THR A 127 -13.27 -4.46 13.94
C THR A 127 -13.04 -3.00 13.61
N THR A 128 -12.10 -2.38 14.29
CA THR A 128 -11.88 -0.95 14.30
C THR A 128 -10.41 -0.67 14.04
N PHE A 129 -10.12 -0.09 12.88
CA PHE A 129 -8.82 0.49 12.61
C PHE A 129 -8.75 1.91 13.18
N PHE A 130 -7.56 2.33 13.59
CA PHE A 130 -7.33 3.70 14.06
C PHE A 130 -6.18 4.36 13.29
N GLY A 131 -6.22 5.70 13.28
CA GLY A 131 -5.13 6.56 12.88
C GLY A 131 -5.00 7.70 13.90
N LEU A 132 -3.84 7.83 14.55
CA LEU A 132 -3.52 8.90 15.50
C LEU A 132 -2.46 9.82 14.90
N PHE A 133 -2.84 11.05 14.56
CA PHE A 133 -1.94 12.05 13.99
C PHE A 133 -1.39 13.00 15.05
N ILE A 134 -0.08 13.27 15.00
CA ILE A 134 0.62 14.27 15.81
C ILE A 134 1.32 15.24 14.84
N ALA A 135 0.99 16.52 14.93
CA ALA A 135 1.48 17.53 13.99
C ALA A 135 3.00 17.78 14.08
N ASP A 136 3.60 17.55 15.25
CA ASP A 136 5.03 17.67 15.48
C ASP A 136 5.53 16.62 16.47
N HIS A 137 6.35 15.69 15.97
CA HIS A 137 7.04 14.66 16.75
C HIS A 137 8.55 14.81 16.52
N PRO A 138 9.26 15.65 17.30
CA PRO A 138 10.64 16.01 17.01
C PRO A 138 11.64 14.87 17.21
N ALA A 139 11.33 13.90 18.07
CA ALA A 139 12.15 12.70 18.26
C ALA A 139 11.90 11.66 17.16
N ALA A 140 12.88 10.81 16.87
CA ALA A 140 12.66 9.61 16.05
C ALA A 140 11.66 8.68 16.75
N SER A 141 10.89 7.93 15.96
CA SER A 141 9.91 7.02 16.54
C SER A 141 10.54 5.85 17.26
N SER A 142 9.86 5.37 18.30
CA SER A 142 10.31 4.25 19.13
C SER A 142 9.13 3.53 19.78
N ASP A 143 9.39 2.38 20.41
CA ASP A 143 8.35 1.63 21.13
C ASP A 143 7.74 2.44 22.30
N ALA A 144 8.44 3.45 22.82
CA ALA A 144 7.91 4.34 23.84
C ALA A 144 6.69 5.14 23.35
N ASP A 145 6.58 5.36 22.03
CA ASP A 145 5.47 6.10 21.43
C ASP A 145 4.15 5.32 21.48
N LEU A 146 4.18 4.02 21.84
CA LEU A 146 2.97 3.24 22.13
C LEU A 146 2.14 3.86 23.25
N ALA A 147 2.77 4.60 24.17
CA ALA A 147 2.07 5.31 25.25
C ALA A 147 1.07 6.36 24.73
N HIS A 148 1.23 6.85 23.49
CA HIS A 148 0.24 7.74 22.87
C HIS A 148 -1.10 7.05 22.57
N LEU A 149 -1.15 5.70 22.61
CA LEU A 149 -2.30 4.91 22.20
C LEU A 149 -3.20 4.48 23.37
N ASP A 150 -2.76 4.67 24.62
CA ASP A 150 -3.45 4.20 25.83
C ASP A 150 -4.89 4.73 25.96
N GLY A 151 -5.16 5.91 25.40
CA GLY A 151 -6.49 6.53 25.42
C GLY A 151 -7.47 6.04 24.35
N LEU A 152 -7.00 5.36 23.31
CA LEU A 152 -7.82 5.05 22.13
C LEU A 152 -9.06 4.18 22.43
N PRO A 153 -8.99 3.13 23.27
CA PRO A 153 -10.17 2.32 23.57
C PRO A 153 -11.28 3.12 24.27
N LYS A 154 -10.92 4.12 25.09
CA LYS A 154 -11.90 5.00 25.73
C LYS A 154 -12.54 5.94 24.70
N LEU A 155 -11.71 6.54 23.86
CA LEU A 155 -12.16 7.43 22.78
C LEU A 155 -13.13 6.73 21.82
N GLN A 156 -12.91 5.44 21.51
CA GLN A 156 -13.84 4.66 20.67
C GLN A 156 -15.28 4.66 21.23
N GLY A 157 -15.44 4.57 22.55
CA GLY A 157 -16.76 4.59 23.20
C GLY A 157 -17.38 5.99 23.31
N GLU A 158 -16.57 7.04 23.22
CA GLU A 158 -16.98 8.45 23.32
C GLU A 158 -17.24 9.09 21.94
N LEU A 159 -16.58 8.59 20.90
CA LEU A 159 -16.81 9.01 19.53
C LEU A 159 -18.24 8.64 19.15
N ALA A 160 -19.06 9.65 18.89
CA ALA A 160 -20.31 9.44 18.21
C ALA A 160 -19.99 8.72 16.90
N ILE A 161 -20.52 7.51 16.73
CA ILE A 161 -20.57 6.85 15.42
C ILE A 161 -21.62 7.62 14.63
N ASP A 162 -21.28 8.84 14.21
CA ASP A 162 -22.01 9.47 13.14
C ASP A 162 -21.82 8.55 11.96
N THR A 163 -22.94 8.03 11.46
CA THR A 163 -22.90 7.26 10.22
C THR A 163 -22.51 8.24 9.14
N ILE A 164 -21.22 8.30 8.83
CA ILE A 164 -20.73 9.00 7.65
C ILE A 164 -21.38 8.26 6.49
N ALA A 165 -22.42 8.87 5.93
CA ALA A 165 -23.03 8.34 4.72
C ALA A 165 -21.92 8.25 3.69
N ALA A 166 -21.62 7.03 3.23
CA ALA A 166 -20.64 6.82 2.18
C ALA A 166 -21.13 7.58 0.95
N ALA A 167 -20.58 8.77 0.71
CA ALA A 167 -20.89 9.54 -0.47
C ALA A 167 -20.33 8.77 -1.66
N GLN A 168 -21.21 8.29 -2.53
CA GLN A 168 -20.75 7.74 -3.80
C GLN A 168 -20.10 8.87 -4.59
N SER A 169 -18.78 8.79 -4.78
CA SER A 169 -18.08 9.68 -5.69
C SER A 169 -18.67 9.50 -7.09
N ALA A 170 -19.23 10.56 -7.67
CA ALA A 170 -19.72 10.53 -9.04
C ALA A 170 -18.52 10.32 -9.97
N ARG A 171 -18.33 9.09 -10.45
CA ARG A 171 -17.28 8.75 -11.40
C ARG A 171 -17.78 8.98 -12.82
N SER A 172 -16.93 9.55 -13.67
CA SER A 172 -17.20 9.60 -15.11
C SER A 172 -17.12 8.20 -15.72
N LEU A 173 -17.67 8.03 -16.94
CA LEU A 173 -17.53 6.78 -17.69
C LEU A 173 -16.06 6.36 -17.87
N VAL A 174 -15.15 7.34 -17.97
CA VAL A 174 -13.70 7.09 -18.09
C VAL A 174 -13.12 6.55 -16.79
N GLN A 175 -13.58 7.05 -15.63
CA GLN A 175 -13.11 6.60 -14.30
C GLN A 175 -13.74 5.27 -13.85
N ALA A 176 -14.86 4.88 -14.46
CA ALA A 176 -15.57 3.64 -14.16
C ALA A 176 -15.25 2.51 -15.15
N ALA A 177 -14.60 2.82 -16.27
CA ALA A 177 -14.22 1.82 -17.26
C ALA A 177 -13.22 0.81 -16.64
N PRO A 178 -13.40 -0.50 -16.88
CA PRO A 178 -12.42 -1.49 -16.45
C PRO A 178 -11.08 -1.23 -17.15
N LEU A 179 -9.98 -1.65 -16.51
CA LEU A 179 -8.67 -1.61 -17.13
C LEU A 179 -8.70 -2.48 -18.40
N ALA A 180 -8.14 -1.97 -19.50
CA ALA A 180 -7.97 -2.75 -20.71
C ALA A 180 -6.89 -3.82 -20.45
N GLU A 181 -7.33 -5.06 -20.30
CA GLU A 181 -6.40 -6.19 -20.15
C GLU A 181 -5.65 -6.41 -21.47
N SER A 182 -4.33 -6.30 -21.41
CA SER A 182 -3.45 -6.68 -22.52
C SER A 182 -3.12 -8.16 -22.41
N GLY A 183 -3.38 -8.93 -23.48
CA GLY A 183 -2.85 -10.29 -23.60
C GLY A 183 -1.33 -10.28 -23.69
N SER A 184 -0.69 -11.33 -23.16
CA SER A 184 0.75 -11.54 -23.38
C SER A 184 1.00 -11.92 -24.83
N LEU A 185 1.98 -11.28 -25.48
CA LEU A 185 2.46 -11.73 -26.78
C LEU A 185 3.25 -13.03 -26.60
N ASP A 186 2.88 -14.06 -27.36
CA ASP A 186 3.71 -15.26 -27.47
C ASP A 186 4.90 -15.02 -28.40
N GLN A 187 5.82 -16.00 -28.44
CA GLN A 187 7.04 -15.87 -29.24
C GLN A 187 6.73 -15.73 -30.74
N ALA A 188 5.69 -16.39 -31.26
CA ALA A 188 5.32 -16.31 -32.68
C ALA A 188 4.80 -14.91 -33.07
N ALA A 189 3.98 -14.30 -32.20
CA ALA A 189 3.53 -12.93 -32.35
C ALA A 189 4.70 -11.94 -32.27
N ILE A 190 5.63 -12.14 -31.32
CA ILE A 190 6.84 -11.32 -31.21
C ILE A 190 7.71 -11.45 -32.47
N ASP A 191 7.90 -12.65 -33.00
CA ASP A 191 8.69 -12.89 -34.21
C ASP A 191 8.06 -12.27 -35.45
N THR A 192 6.73 -12.27 -35.53
CA THR A 192 5.97 -11.65 -36.63
C THR A 192 6.05 -10.12 -36.56
N LEU A 193 5.85 -9.53 -35.38
CA LEU A 193 5.82 -8.09 -35.19
C LEU A 193 7.22 -7.46 -35.21
N TYR A 194 8.20 -8.18 -34.70
CA TYR A 194 9.57 -7.69 -34.49
C TYR A 194 10.59 -8.68 -35.05
N PRO A 195 10.70 -8.85 -36.38
CA PRO A 195 11.59 -9.83 -37.00
C PRO A 195 13.09 -9.45 -36.87
N LYS A 196 13.39 -8.18 -36.60
CA LYS A 196 14.76 -7.69 -36.39
C LYS A 196 14.88 -7.13 -34.98
N ARG A 197 15.65 -7.81 -34.13
CA ARG A 197 15.85 -7.47 -32.72
C ARG A 197 17.32 -7.40 -32.40
N MET A 198 17.67 -6.53 -31.47
CA MET A 198 19.04 -6.28 -31.01
C MET A 198 19.08 -6.33 -29.49
N LEU A 199 20.20 -6.79 -28.93
CA LEU A 199 20.46 -6.82 -27.49
C LEU A 199 19.30 -7.46 -26.69
N GLU A 200 18.88 -8.67 -27.07
CA GLU A 200 17.82 -9.40 -26.37
C GLU A 200 18.20 -9.66 -24.90
N GLU A 201 17.41 -9.14 -23.96
CA GLU A 201 17.46 -9.48 -22.55
C GLU A 201 16.59 -10.72 -22.32
N ARG A 202 17.17 -11.76 -21.72
CA ARG A 202 16.46 -13.01 -21.39
C ARG A 202 16.70 -13.40 -19.95
N ALA A 203 15.67 -13.93 -19.29
CA ALA A 203 15.78 -14.61 -18.01
C ALA A 203 14.99 -15.91 -18.07
N ASP A 204 15.55 -17.01 -17.54
CA ASP A 204 14.93 -18.34 -17.52
C ASP A 204 14.38 -18.79 -18.89
N GLY A 205 15.11 -18.46 -19.97
CA GLY A 205 14.73 -18.77 -21.35
C GLY A 205 13.66 -17.85 -21.95
N LYS A 206 13.03 -16.97 -21.15
CA LYS A 206 12.00 -16.03 -21.57
C LYS A 206 12.59 -14.70 -22.02
N LEU A 207 12.13 -14.19 -23.15
CA LEU A 207 12.47 -12.86 -23.65
C LEU A 207 11.82 -11.77 -22.78
N LEU A 208 12.64 -10.90 -22.20
CA LEU A 208 12.22 -9.80 -21.32
C LEU A 208 12.14 -8.47 -22.08
N SER A 209 13.20 -8.13 -22.81
CA SER A 209 13.28 -6.90 -23.60
C SER A 209 14.21 -7.03 -24.80
N PHE A 210 14.08 -6.12 -25.77
CA PHE A 210 15.01 -5.98 -26.90
C PHE A 210 14.92 -4.56 -27.48
N PHE A 211 15.88 -4.23 -28.35
CA PHE A 211 15.88 -3.02 -29.17
C PHE A 211 15.53 -3.35 -30.63
N VAL A 212 14.97 -2.38 -31.34
CA VAL A 212 14.74 -2.44 -32.79
C VAL A 212 15.64 -1.45 -33.53
N PRO A 213 16.01 -1.72 -34.80
CA PRO A 213 16.98 -0.89 -35.53
C PRO A 213 16.57 0.58 -35.71
N ASP A 214 15.27 0.86 -35.83
CA ASP A 214 14.74 2.21 -36.04
C ASP A 214 14.15 2.77 -34.73
N GLY A 215 14.89 3.71 -34.11
CA GLY A 215 14.42 4.51 -32.99
C GLY A 215 15.49 4.72 -31.93
N VAL A 216 16.05 5.92 -31.90
CA VAL A 216 16.93 6.37 -30.82
C VAL A 216 16.09 6.35 -29.53
N HIS A 217 16.35 5.38 -28.63
CA HIS A 217 15.64 5.08 -27.36
C HIS A 217 14.47 4.08 -27.38
N ASN A 218 14.36 3.18 -28.37
CA ASN A 218 13.32 2.14 -28.35
C ASN A 218 13.72 0.90 -27.53
N SER A 219 13.32 0.82 -26.25
CA SER A 219 13.26 -0.46 -25.53
C SER A 219 11.85 -1.05 -25.62
N THR A 220 11.69 -2.21 -26.24
CA THR A 220 10.42 -2.95 -26.23
C THR A 220 10.44 -3.96 -25.09
N SER A 221 9.58 -3.79 -24.09
CA SER A 221 9.44 -4.74 -22.99
C SER A 221 8.42 -5.82 -23.34
N CYS A 222 8.86 -7.08 -23.42
CA CYS A 222 8.01 -8.26 -23.62
C CYS A 222 7.51 -8.85 -22.31
N SER A 223 8.20 -8.60 -21.19
CA SER A 223 7.73 -9.00 -19.86
C SER A 223 8.08 -7.96 -18.81
N ARG A 224 7.06 -7.40 -18.15
CA ARG A 224 7.21 -6.45 -17.04
C ARG A 224 7.51 -7.12 -15.69
N LYS A 225 7.52 -8.46 -15.65
CA LYS A 225 7.71 -9.24 -14.42
C LYS A 225 9.19 -9.57 -14.25
N ARG A 226 9.92 -8.69 -13.57
CA ARG A 226 11.16 -9.10 -12.91
C ARG A 226 10.77 -9.55 -11.50
N ASN A 227 11.13 -10.77 -11.13
CA ASN A 227 10.98 -11.22 -9.75
C ASN A 227 11.79 -10.26 -8.88
N ALA A 228 11.11 -9.57 -7.97
CA ALA A 228 11.72 -8.80 -6.91
C ALA A 228 12.27 -9.73 -5.82
#